data_AF-A0A7Y5PVJ0-F1
#
_entry.id   AF-A0A7Y5PVJ0-F1
#
_cell.length_a   1.000
_cell.length_b   1.000
_cell.length_c   1.000
_cell.angle_alpha   90.00
_cell.angle_beta   90.00
_cell.angle_gamma   90.00
#
_symmetry.space_group_name_H-M   'P 1'
#
loop_
_entity.id
_entity.type
_entity.pdbx_description
1 polymer ?
#
loop_
_entity_poly.entity_id
_entity_poly.type
_entity_poly.pdbx_seq_one_letter_code
_entity_poly.pdbx_strand_id
1 'polypeptide(L)'
;AAAPAEAAAPKAARKTGKRGKRSSEDVTELAAQMYDYISKNPGQSIEEIGRGMGKATKVLKLPIKKLIEAKKLKTTGQRRGTRYNTK
;
A
#
# COMPACT_ATOMS: atom_id res chain seq x y z
N ALA A 1 -16.96 56.05 -15.79
CA ALA A 1 -17.44 54.82 -16.46
C ALA A 1 -16.58 53.66 -15.98
N ALA A 2 -17.21 52.63 -15.42
CA ALA A 2 -16.57 51.43 -14.91
C ALA A 2 -16.36 50.43 -16.05
N ALA A 3 -15.22 49.73 -16.05
CA ALA A 3 -15.01 48.50 -16.83
C ALA A 3 -14.20 47.53 -15.95
N PRO A 4 -14.79 46.43 -15.46
CA PRO A 4 -14.19 45.50 -14.51
C PRO A 4 -13.35 44.41 -15.19
N ALA A 5 -12.44 43.85 -14.38
CA ALA A 5 -11.54 42.75 -14.68
C ALA A 5 -12.24 41.51 -15.25
N GLU A 6 -11.74 40.97 -16.36
CA GLU A 6 -12.13 39.64 -16.82
C GLU A 6 -11.14 38.60 -16.27
N ALA A 7 -11.72 37.77 -15.40
CA ALA A 7 -11.12 36.76 -14.58
C ALA A 7 -10.25 35.75 -15.34
N ALA A 8 -9.00 35.63 -14.89
CA ALA A 8 -8.24 34.41 -15.02
C ALA A 8 -9.05 33.25 -14.42
N ALA A 9 -9.56 32.36 -15.27
CA ALA A 9 -10.24 31.15 -14.84
C ALA A 9 -9.27 30.30 -13.98
N PRO A 10 -9.56 30.03 -12.70
CA PRO A 10 -8.80 29.05 -11.95
C PRO A 10 -9.14 27.69 -12.55
N LYS A 11 -8.17 27.10 -13.26
CA LYS A 11 -8.24 25.71 -13.72
C LYS A 11 -8.59 24.85 -12.51
N ALA A 12 -9.78 24.26 -12.60
CA ALA A 12 -10.42 23.38 -11.64
C ALA A 12 -9.41 22.67 -10.74
N ALA A 13 -9.45 23.01 -9.45
CA ALA A 13 -8.84 22.22 -8.40
C ALA A 13 -9.31 20.78 -8.60
N ARG A 14 -8.42 19.92 -9.11
CA ARG A 14 -8.66 18.48 -9.18
C ARG A 14 -8.94 18.03 -7.76
N LYS A 15 -10.21 17.75 -7.46
CA LYS A 15 -10.63 16.90 -6.35
C LYS A 15 -10.01 15.54 -6.58
N THR A 16 -8.74 15.37 -6.23
CA THR A 16 -8.08 14.06 -6.25
C THR A 16 -7.78 13.64 -4.83
N GLY A 17 -8.63 12.73 -4.38
CA GLY A 17 -8.41 11.88 -3.23
C GLY A 17 -8.32 12.66 -1.93
N LYS A 18 -9.35 12.50 -1.10
CA LYS A 18 -9.06 12.03 0.25
C LYS A 18 -7.94 11.00 0.10
N ARG A 19 -6.71 11.38 0.42
CA ARG A 19 -5.69 10.43 0.84
C ARG A 19 -6.24 9.93 2.16
N GLY A 20 -7.31 9.12 2.05
CA GLY A 20 -7.96 8.43 3.13
C GLY A 20 -6.79 7.72 3.74
N LYS A 21 -6.38 8.25 4.88
CA LYS A 21 -5.42 7.60 5.75
C LYS A 21 -6.03 6.21 5.82
N ARG A 22 -5.39 5.19 5.22
CA ARG A 22 -5.81 3.82 5.50
C ARG A 22 -5.85 3.81 7.01
N SER A 23 -7.03 3.67 7.60
CA SER A 23 -7.12 3.72 9.03
C SER A 23 -6.16 2.64 9.51
N SER A 24 -5.51 2.86 10.66
CA SER A 24 -4.55 1.89 11.19
C SER A 24 -5.15 0.47 11.25
N GLU A 25 -6.48 0.40 11.38
CA GLU A 25 -7.34 -0.77 11.25
C GLU A 25 -7.31 -1.38 9.85
N ASP A 26 -7.60 -0.65 8.77
CA ASP A 26 -7.50 -1.17 7.38
C ASP A 26 -6.12 -1.76 7.07
N VAL A 27 -5.05 -1.15 7.58
CA VAL A 27 -3.68 -1.65 7.40
C VAL A 27 -3.47 -2.96 8.14
N THR A 28 -4.12 -3.12 9.30
CA THR A 28 -4.02 -4.31 10.16
C THR A 28 -4.86 -5.45 9.60
N GLU A 29 -6.08 -5.18 9.11
CA GLU A 29 -6.89 -6.17 8.38
C GLU A 29 -6.19 -6.61 7.11
N LEU A 30 -5.65 -5.67 6.33
CA LEU A 30 -4.88 -6.00 5.14
C LEU A 30 -3.61 -6.80 5.48
N ALA A 31 -2.97 -6.51 6.60
CA ALA A 31 -1.84 -7.30 7.09
C ALA A 31 -2.27 -8.73 7.46
N ALA A 32 -3.43 -8.92 8.08
CA ALA A 32 -3.97 -10.25 8.38
C ALA A 32 -4.29 -11.04 7.10
N GLN A 33 -4.93 -10.40 6.12
CA GLN A 33 -5.18 -10.99 4.79
C GLN A 33 -3.87 -11.32 4.08
N MET A 34 -2.86 -10.46 4.17
CA MET A 34 -1.53 -10.72 3.61
C MET A 34 -0.87 -11.91 4.28
N TYR A 35 -0.99 -12.04 5.59
CA TYR A 35 -0.42 -13.16 6.32
C TYR A 35 -1.05 -14.49 5.88
N ASP A 36 -2.38 -14.55 5.76
CA ASP A 36 -3.08 -15.73 5.24
C ASP A 36 -2.63 -16.08 3.81
N TYR A 37 -2.51 -15.07 2.95
CA TYR A 37 -2.07 -15.26 1.57
C TYR A 37 -0.61 -15.75 1.48
N ILE A 38 0.31 -15.19 2.28
CA ILE A 38 1.71 -15.63 2.36
C ILE A 38 1.83 -17.01 3.01
N SER A 39 0.95 -17.35 3.95
CA SER A 39 0.91 -18.69 4.54
C SER A 39 0.56 -19.75 3.50
N LYS A 40 -0.40 -19.45 2.62
CA LYS A 40 -0.78 -20.30 1.48
C LYS A 40 0.24 -20.29 0.35
N ASN A 41 0.96 -19.17 0.19
CA ASN A 41 1.97 -18.97 -0.85
C ASN A 41 3.29 -18.49 -0.24
N PRO A 42 4.02 -19.38 0.47
CA PRO A 42 5.28 -19.01 1.08
C PRO A 42 6.32 -18.73 -0.01
N GLY A 43 7.26 -17.84 0.31
CA GLY A 43 8.40 -17.56 -0.55
C GLY A 43 8.13 -16.55 -1.66
N GLN A 44 6.97 -15.88 -1.65
CA GLN A 44 6.65 -14.85 -2.61
C GLN A 44 7.30 -13.50 -2.29
N SER A 45 7.61 -12.76 -3.34
CA SER A 45 8.11 -11.39 -3.27
C SER A 45 6.96 -10.39 -3.11
N ILE A 46 7.27 -9.16 -2.68
CA ILE A 46 6.25 -8.11 -2.51
C ILE A 46 5.48 -7.80 -3.79
N GLU A 47 6.11 -7.96 -4.96
CA GLU A 47 5.48 -7.76 -6.26
C GLU A 47 4.50 -8.90 -6.59
N GLU A 48 4.86 -10.15 -6.29
CA GLU A 48 4.01 -11.33 -6.51
C GLU A 48 2.79 -11.30 -5.60
N ILE A 49 2.99 -10.99 -4.31
CA ILE A 49 1.90 -10.81 -3.34
C ILE A 49 0.97 -9.69 -3.79
N GLY A 50 1.53 -8.59 -4.30
CA GLY A 50 0.75 -7.48 -4.83
C GLY A 50 -0.04 -7.84 -6.07
N ARG A 51 0.52 -8.64 -6.98
CA ARG A 51 -0.21 -9.14 -8.14
C ARG A 51 -1.33 -10.09 -7.74
N GLY A 52 -1.09 -11.00 -6.79
CA GLY A 52 -2.11 -11.92 -6.29
C GLY A 52 -3.28 -11.23 -5.59
N MET A 53 -2.99 -10.14 -4.86
CA MET A 53 -4.03 -9.34 -4.20
C MET A 53 -4.62 -8.22 -5.06
N GLY A 54 -4.10 -7.99 -6.27
CA GLY A 54 -4.48 -6.83 -7.09
C GLY A 54 -4.12 -5.47 -6.44
N LYS A 55 -3.09 -5.43 -5.61
CA LYS A 55 -2.69 -4.23 -4.83
C LYS A 55 -1.31 -3.74 -5.25
N ALA A 56 -1.15 -2.43 -5.29
CA ALA A 56 0.13 -1.82 -5.60
C ALA A 56 1.20 -2.09 -4.53
N THR A 57 2.43 -2.38 -4.94
CA THR A 57 3.58 -2.64 -4.06
C THR A 57 3.78 -1.54 -3.00
N LYS A 58 3.53 -0.29 -3.38
CA LYS A 58 3.65 0.89 -2.50
C LYS A 58 2.67 0.84 -1.31
N VAL A 59 1.53 0.17 -1.46
CA VAL A 59 0.50 0.06 -0.42
C VAL A 59 0.74 -1.11 0.53
N LEU A 60 1.49 -2.13 0.07
CA LEU A 60 1.81 -3.36 0.80
C LEU A 60 3.05 -3.23 1.68
N LYS A 61 3.92 -2.25 1.41
CA LYS A 61 5.11 -1.98 2.24
C LYS A 61 4.78 -1.72 3.71
N LEU A 62 3.70 -0.97 3.98
CA LEU A 62 3.27 -0.65 5.35
C LEU A 62 2.74 -1.90 6.10
N PRO A 63 1.80 -2.68 5.55
CA PRO A 63 1.37 -3.95 6.13
C PRO A 63 2.53 -4.92 6.38
N ILE A 64 3.45 -5.08 5.41
CA ILE A 64 4.63 -5.94 5.56
C ILE A 64 5.49 -5.50 6.74
N LYS A 65 5.77 -4.20 6.85
CA LYS A 65 6.58 -3.69 7.95
C LYS A 65 5.93 -3.99 9.30
N LYS A 66 4.62 -3.80 9.43
CA LYS A 66 3.86 -4.18 10.63
C LYS A 66 3.93 -5.68 10.92
N LEU A 67 3.85 -6.54 9.91
CA LEU A 67 3.94 -7.99 10.09
C LEU A 67 5.34 -8.45 10.52
N ILE A 68 6.39 -7.79 10.01
CA ILE A 68 7.78 -8.03 10.44
C ILE A 68 7.99 -7.53 11.87
N GLU A 69 7.50 -6.34 12.21
CA GLU A 69 7.54 -5.79 13.58
C GLU A 69 6.78 -6.69 14.57
N ALA A 70 5.64 -7.23 14.15
CA ALA A 70 4.87 -8.23 14.89
C ALA A 70 5.51 -9.64 14.89
N LYS A 71 6.70 -9.81 14.29
CA LYS A 71 7.44 -11.09 14.16
C LYS A 71 6.66 -12.23 13.49
N LYS A 72 5.63 -11.90 12.69
CA LYS A 72 4.80 -12.87 11.96
C LYS A 72 5.43 -13.30 10.63
N LEU A 73 6.26 -12.44 10.04
CA LEU A 73 6.95 -12.74 8.77
C LEU A 73 8.46 -12.78 8.96
N LYS A 74 9.10 -13.72 8.26
CA LYS A 74 10.54 -13.79 8.04
C LYS A 74 10.82 -13.37 6.60
N THR A 75 11.74 -12.43 6.44
CA THR A 75 12.26 -12.04 5.13
C THR A 75 13.53 -12.80 4.83
N THR A 76 13.60 -13.42 3.66
CA THR A 76 14.81 -14.07 3.13
C THR A 76 15.23 -13.41 1.83
N GLY A 77 16.52 -13.13 1.67
CA GLY A 77 17.06 -12.46 0.48
C GLY A 77 17.12 -10.93 0.60
N GLN A 78 17.64 -10.28 -0.44
CA GLN A 78 17.95 -8.84 -0.42
C GLN A 78 17.50 -8.11 -1.69
N ARG A 79 17.14 -6.83 -1.54
CA ARG A 79 16.66 -5.94 -2.61
C ARG A 79 15.41 -6.46 -3.33
N ARG A 80 15.54 -6.93 -4.57
CA ARG A 80 14.43 -7.43 -5.41
C ARG A 80 14.16 -8.92 -5.20
N GLY A 81 15.07 -9.63 -4.54
CA GLY A 81 14.91 -11.04 -4.19
C GLY A 81 14.36 -11.25 -2.77
N THR A 82 13.80 -10.22 -2.14
CA THR A 82 13.22 -10.36 -0.79
C THR A 82 11.95 -11.18 -0.87
N ARG A 83 12.05 -12.42 -0.41
CA ARG A 83 10.95 -13.36 -0.23
C ARG A 83 10.42 -13.29 1.18
N TYR A 84 9.11 -13.36 1.31
CA TYR A 84 8.42 -13.34 2.59
C TYR A 84 7.92 -14.76 2.90
N ASN A 85 8.26 -15.24 4.09
CA ASN A 85 7.78 -16.50 4.63
C ASN A 85 7.05 -16.21 5.95
N THR A 86 5.99 -16.98 6.23
CA THR A 86 5.42 -16.99 7.58
C THR A 86 6.42 -17.60 8.57
N LYS A 87 6.49 -17.03 9.76
CA LYS A 87 7.23 -17.60 10.88
C LYS A 87 6.34 -18.55 11.67
#